data_AF-A0A811JRK9-F1
#
_entry.id   AF-A0A811JRK9-F1
#
_cell.length_a   1.000
_cell.length_b   1.000
_cell.length_c   1.000
_cell.angle_alpha   90.00
_cell.angle_beta   90.00
_cell.angle_gamma   90.00
#
_symmetry.space_group_name_H-M   'P 1'
#
loop_
_entity.id
_entity.type
_entity.pdbx_description
1 polymer ?
#
loop_
_entity_poly.entity_id
_entity_poly.type
_entity_poly.pdbx_seq_one_letter_code
_entity_poly.pdbx_strand_id
1 'polypeptide(L)'
;MWPEKAPRDPKSGNFFSNTIDGFFRYFRNIQRQPVPLQIGIGASGGIVTGYVFTRTSKFFAAMLGCTLLILQFFNYRGYIKLNKSQFQQDLDDITDHLRSQLGATKSSLPSSRELDDFVTKNAYLFTGFIGGSLIGYGFA
;
A
#
# COMPACT_ATOMS: atom_id res chain seq x y z
N MET A 1 -8.84 -50.07 28.20
CA MET A 1 -9.74 -48.91 28.11
C MET A 1 -8.94 -47.71 28.62
N TRP A 2 -8.26 -47.01 27.71
CA TRP A 2 -7.41 -45.86 28.07
C TRP A 2 -8.24 -44.57 28.00
N PRO A 3 -8.17 -43.68 29.00
CA PRO A 3 -8.81 -42.37 28.91
C PRO A 3 -8.02 -41.45 27.98
N GLU A 4 -8.71 -40.97 26.95
CA GLU A 4 -8.28 -39.96 25.97
C GLU A 4 -7.72 -38.73 26.69
N LYS A 5 -6.46 -38.39 26.43
CA LYS A 5 -5.81 -37.19 26.99
C LYS A 5 -6.50 -35.94 26.42
N ALA A 6 -6.98 -35.08 27.30
CA ALA A 6 -7.49 -33.76 26.98
C ALA A 6 -6.51 -32.99 26.07
N PRO A 7 -6.98 -32.33 25.00
CA PRO A 7 -6.11 -31.53 24.15
C PRO A 7 -5.55 -30.35 24.97
N ARG A 8 -4.22 -30.28 24.99
CA ARG A 8 -3.43 -29.21 25.61
C ARG A 8 -3.81 -27.89 24.95
N ASP A 9 -4.29 -26.93 25.75
CA ASP A 9 -4.43 -25.53 25.37
C ASP A 9 -3.05 -24.86 25.41
N PRO A 10 -2.43 -24.49 24.28
CA PRO A 10 -1.30 -23.58 24.32
C PRO A 10 -1.86 -22.15 24.37
N LYS A 11 -2.12 -21.66 25.59
CA LYS A 11 -2.35 -20.24 25.86
C LYS A 11 -1.05 -19.45 25.63
N SER A 12 -0.70 -19.26 24.37
CA SER A 12 0.26 -18.28 23.88
C SER A 12 -0.35 -17.55 22.67
N GLY A 13 -1.65 -17.28 22.76
CA GLY A 13 -2.36 -16.43 21.81
C GLY A 13 -2.08 -14.98 22.15
N ASN A 14 -1.04 -14.42 21.53
CA ASN A 14 -0.66 -13.02 21.62
C ASN A 14 -1.89 -12.10 21.52
N PHE A 15 -1.91 -10.97 22.23
CA PHE A 15 -2.97 -9.95 22.17
C PHE A 15 -3.44 -9.63 20.72
N PHE A 16 -2.50 -9.72 19.78
CA PHE A 16 -2.73 -9.59 18.35
C PHE A 16 -3.63 -10.68 17.76
N SER A 17 -3.44 -11.96 18.11
CA SER A 17 -4.29 -13.06 17.64
C SER A 17 -5.70 -12.95 18.20
N ASN A 18 -5.86 -12.57 19.48
CA ASN A 18 -7.18 -12.42 20.09
C ASN A 18 -7.96 -11.21 19.52
N THR A 19 -7.26 -10.13 19.15
CA THR A 19 -7.86 -8.96 18.49
C THR A 19 -8.25 -9.27 17.05
N ILE A 20 -7.37 -9.97 16.32
CA ILE A 20 -7.62 -10.40 14.96
C ILE A 20 -8.72 -11.47 14.93
N ASP A 21 -8.74 -12.44 15.83
CA ASP A 21 -9.78 -13.46 15.94
C ASP A 21 -11.13 -12.87 16.35
N GLY A 22 -11.14 -11.84 17.22
CA GLY A 22 -12.33 -11.07 17.55
C GLY A 22 -12.90 -10.38 16.30
N PHE A 23 -12.04 -9.68 15.56
CA PHE A 23 -12.39 -9.06 14.28
C PHE A 23 -12.91 -10.12 13.30
N PHE A 24 -12.17 -11.21 13.06
CA PHE A 24 -12.55 -12.31 12.16
C PHE A 24 -13.84 -13.03 12.58
N ARG A 25 -14.14 -13.17 13.88
CA ARG A 25 -15.42 -13.72 14.36
C ARG A 25 -16.59 -12.78 14.10
N TYR A 26 -16.40 -11.47 14.25
CA TYR A 26 -17.38 -10.47 13.81
C TYR A 26 -17.58 -10.55 12.29
N PHE A 27 -16.51 -10.67 11.49
CA PHE A 27 -16.59 -10.83 10.03
C PHE A 27 -17.34 -12.10 9.59
N ARG A 28 -17.18 -13.21 10.31
CA ARG A 28 -17.77 -14.51 9.95
C ARG A 28 -19.28 -14.58 10.20
N ASN A 29 -19.80 -13.81 11.16
CA ASN A 29 -21.23 -13.74 11.46
C ASN A 29 -22.02 -12.78 10.55
N ILE A 30 -21.37 -12.18 9.55
CA ILE A 30 -21.94 -11.15 8.66
C ILE A 30 -22.19 -11.73 7.25
N GLN A 31 -22.58 -13.01 7.18
CA GLN A 31 -22.97 -13.70 5.95
C GLN A 31 -24.28 -13.17 5.32
N ARG A 32 -24.89 -12.10 5.88
CA ARG A 32 -25.89 -11.27 5.20
C ARG A 32 -25.42 -9.82 5.25
N GLN A 33 -25.14 -9.24 4.09
CA GLN A 33 -24.44 -7.97 3.87
C GLN A 33 -24.85 -6.81 4.81
N PRO A 34 -23.87 -6.00 5.24
CA PRO A 34 -24.07 -4.57 5.20
C PRO A 34 -22.82 -3.84 4.65
N VAL A 35 -23.06 -2.93 3.69
CA VAL A 35 -22.12 -1.97 3.10
C VAL A 35 -21.14 -1.30 4.09
N PRO A 36 -21.51 -0.96 5.35
CA PRO A 36 -20.60 -0.34 6.32
C PRO A 36 -19.38 -1.20 6.71
N LEU A 37 -19.50 -2.53 6.70
CA LEU A 37 -18.39 -3.40 7.07
C LEU A 37 -17.29 -3.42 6.00
N GLN A 38 -17.70 -3.40 4.73
CA GLN A 38 -16.79 -3.31 3.58
C GLN A 38 -16.04 -1.97 3.59
N ILE A 39 -16.75 -0.86 3.87
CA ILE A 39 -16.13 0.46 4.06
C ILE A 39 -15.13 0.42 5.22
N GLY A 40 -15.47 -0.25 6.33
CA GLY A 40 -14.61 -0.34 7.52
C GLY A 40 -13.26 -1.03 7.25
N ILE A 41 -13.24 -2.14 6.50
CA ILE A 41 -11.96 -2.79 6.12
C ILE A 41 -11.15 -1.86 5.21
N GLY A 42 -11.81 -1.24 4.22
CA GLY A 42 -11.17 -0.29 3.32
C GLY A 42 -10.55 0.87 4.09
N ALA A 43 -11.33 1.50 4.97
CA ALA A 43 -10.91 2.65 5.75
C ALA A 43 -9.77 2.36 6.73
N SER A 44 -9.82 1.23 7.44
CA SER A 44 -8.73 0.81 8.33
C SER A 44 -7.43 0.53 7.57
N GLY A 45 -7.50 -0.18 6.44
CA GLY A 45 -6.36 -0.37 5.55
C GLY A 45 -5.84 0.95 4.99
N GLY A 46 -6.76 1.81 4.56
CA GLY A 46 -6.47 3.14 4.03
C GLY A 46 -5.72 4.01 5.03
N ILE A 47 -6.19 4.10 6.28
CA ILE A 47 -5.55 4.90 7.34
C ILE A 47 -4.12 4.43 7.59
N VAL A 48 -3.89 3.12 7.71
CA VAL A 48 -2.54 2.57 7.95
C VAL A 48 -1.63 2.84 6.76
N THR A 49 -2.09 2.59 5.54
CA THR A 49 -1.33 2.87 4.31
C THR A 49 -1.03 4.36 4.18
N GLY A 50 -2.01 5.23 4.43
CA GLY A 50 -1.85 6.68 4.39
C GLY A 50 -0.82 7.19 5.39
N TYR A 51 -0.86 6.70 6.64
CA TYR A 51 0.09 7.08 7.68
C TYR A 51 1.54 6.69 7.32
N VAL A 52 1.76 5.47 6.83
CA VAL A 52 3.09 5.01 6.40
C VAL A 52 3.58 5.78 5.16
N PHE A 53 2.68 6.06 4.22
CA PHE A 53 2.99 6.79 3.00
C PHE A 53 3.40 8.24 3.29
N THR A 54 2.69 8.97 4.16
CA THR A 54 3.03 10.36 4.53
C THR A 54 4.37 10.45 5.23
N ARG A 55 4.68 9.49 6.10
CA ARG A 55 5.96 9.49 6.82
C ARG A 55 7.11 9.28 5.85
N THR A 56 6.95 8.32 4.94
CA THR A 56 7.93 8.00 3.91
C THR A 56 8.07 9.13 2.90
N SER A 57 6.97 9.77 2.48
CA SER A 57 7.00 10.85 1.47
C SER A 57 7.78 12.08 1.92
N LYS A 58 7.70 12.46 3.21
CA LYS A 58 8.51 13.55 3.79
C LYS A 58 10.01 13.25 3.70
N PHE A 59 10.42 12.00 3.97
CA PHE A 59 11.82 11.57 3.80
C PHE A 59 12.26 11.49 2.34
N PHE A 60 11.41 10.97 1.46
CA PHE A 60 11.69 10.91 0.02
C PHE A 60 11.83 12.31 -0.58
N ALA A 61 10.95 13.25 -0.22
CA ALA A 61 11.05 14.64 -0.64
C ALA A 61 12.35 15.30 -0.15
N ALA A 62 12.72 15.06 1.11
CA ALA A 62 13.97 15.56 1.66
C ALA A 62 15.20 14.96 0.94
N MET A 63 15.19 13.65 0.66
CA MET A 63 16.27 12.97 -0.06
C MET A 63 16.40 13.49 -1.49
N LEU A 64 15.30 13.56 -2.25
CA LEU A 64 15.28 14.12 -3.61
C LEU A 64 15.73 15.59 -3.62
N GLY A 65 15.25 16.39 -2.67
CA GLY A 65 15.67 17.78 -2.50
C GLY A 65 17.17 17.91 -2.19
N CYS A 66 17.69 17.06 -1.31
CA CYS A 66 19.10 17.03 -0.94
C CYS A 66 19.98 16.63 -2.12
N THR A 67 19.59 15.59 -2.88
CA THR A 67 20.27 15.17 -4.11
C THR A 67 20.30 16.30 -5.15
N LEU A 68 19.18 17.00 -5.35
CA LEU A 68 19.10 18.11 -6.31
C LEU A 68 19.92 19.33 -5.87
N LEU A 69 19.94 19.67 -4.58
CA LEU A 69 20.71 20.80 -4.05
C LEU A 69 22.22 20.59 -4.23
N ILE A 70 22.72 19.40 -3.87
CA ILE A 70 24.13 19.03 -4.06
C ILE A 70 24.49 19.10 -5.56
N LEU A 71 23.60 18.59 -6.42
CA LEU A 71 23.82 18.61 -7.86
C LEU A 71 23.91 20.03 -8.44
N GLN A 72 23.04 20.95 -7.98
CA GLN A 72 23.11 22.36 -8.36
C GLN A 72 24.42 23.01 -7.89
N PHE A 73 24.86 22.72 -6.66
CA PHE A 73 26.12 23.23 -6.11
C PHE A 73 27.34 22.74 -6.91
N PHE A 74 27.36 21.47 -7.31
CA PHE A 74 28.42 20.90 -8.15
C PHE A 74 28.45 21.51 -9.57
N ASN A 75 27.28 21.79 -10.14
CA ASN A 75 27.17 22.40 -11.47
C ASN A 75 27.66 23.86 -11.46
N TYR A 76 27.32 24.63 -10.41
CA TYR A 76 27.76 26.03 -10.26
C TYR A 76 29.28 26.17 -10.03
N ARG A 77 29.93 25.19 -9.39
CA ARG A 77 31.39 25.14 -9.18
C ARG A 77 32.19 24.58 -10.38
N GLY A 78 31.52 24.17 -11.46
CA GLY A 78 32.16 23.79 -12.72
C GLY A 78 32.74 22.37 -12.79
N TYR A 79 32.39 21.45 -11.88
CA TYR A 79 33.02 20.12 -11.84
C TYR A 79 32.28 19.03 -12.63
N ILE A 80 30.97 19.17 -12.92
CA ILE A 80 30.20 18.13 -13.63
C ILE A 80 29.23 18.78 -14.61
N LYS A 81 29.49 18.66 -15.92
CA LYS A 81 28.46 18.92 -16.94
C LYS A 81 27.45 17.78 -16.87
N LEU A 82 26.25 18.06 -16.35
CA LEU A 82 25.12 17.14 -16.40
C LEU A 82 24.85 16.75 -17.87
N ASN A 83 25.21 15.53 -18.23
CA ASN A 83 25.03 15.03 -19.58
C ASN A 83 23.56 14.60 -19.75
N LYS A 84 22.72 15.53 -20.22
CA LYS A 84 21.27 15.32 -20.34
C LYS A 84 20.90 14.10 -21.20
N SER A 85 21.74 13.75 -22.19
CA SER A 85 21.52 12.58 -23.05
C SER A 85 21.64 11.25 -22.30
N GLN A 86 22.61 11.12 -21.39
CA GLN A 86 22.76 9.91 -20.58
C GLN A 86 21.64 9.81 -19.55
N PHE A 87 21.27 10.93 -18.91
CA PHE A 87 20.15 10.94 -17.97
C PHE A 87 18.81 10.57 -18.66
N GLN A 88 18.57 11.05 -19.88
CA GLN A 88 17.38 10.66 -20.64
C GLN A 88 17.40 9.17 -21.03
N GLN A 89 18.55 8.64 -21.45
CA GLN A 89 18.69 7.20 -21.75
C GLN A 89 18.47 6.33 -20.51
N ASP A 90 19.01 6.70 -19.36
CA ASP A 90 18.79 5.99 -18.10
C ASP A 90 17.32 6.05 -17.66
N LEU A 91 16.66 7.21 -17.85
CA LEU A 91 15.23 7.35 -17.57
C LEU A 91 14.37 6.51 -18.52
N ASP A 92 14.70 6.47 -19.81
CA ASP A 92 13.98 5.67 -20.79
C ASP A 92 14.16 4.16 -20.51
N ASP A 93 15.38 3.71 -20.19
CA ASP A 93 15.63 2.31 -19.82
C ASP A 93 14.86 1.94 -18.54
N ILE A 94 14.90 2.78 -17.49
CA ILE A 94 14.08 2.57 -16.28
C ILE A 94 12.59 2.52 -16.64
N THR A 95 12.11 3.42 -17.50
CA THR A 95 10.71 3.46 -17.92
C THR A 95 10.33 2.19 -18.67
N ASP A 96 11.20 1.66 -19.52
CA ASP A 96 10.99 0.43 -20.28
C ASP A 96 11.07 -0.82 -19.40
N HIS A 97 11.98 -0.86 -18.42
CA HIS A 97 12.01 -1.92 -17.39
C HIS A 97 10.75 -1.89 -16.53
N LEU A 98 10.28 -0.70 -16.13
CA LEU A 98 9.01 -0.56 -15.41
C LEU A 98 7.84 -0.99 -16.29
N ARG A 99 7.81 -0.58 -17.55
CA ARG A 99 6.74 -0.94 -18.49
C ARG A 99 6.74 -2.42 -18.84
N SER A 100 7.90 -3.07 -18.90
CA SER A 100 8.00 -4.52 -19.14
C SER A 100 7.64 -5.33 -17.89
N GLN A 101 8.06 -4.92 -16.68
CA GLN A 101 7.62 -5.56 -15.45
C GLN A 101 6.13 -5.34 -15.17
N LEU A 102 5.64 -4.12 -15.32
CA LEU A 102 4.22 -3.80 -15.18
C LEU A 102 3.40 -4.37 -16.36
N GLY A 103 4.01 -4.53 -17.53
CA GLY A 103 3.43 -5.13 -18.74
C GLY A 103 3.33 -6.66 -18.67
N ALA A 104 4.31 -7.34 -18.06
CA ALA A 104 4.21 -8.75 -17.68
C ALA A 104 3.20 -8.94 -16.52
N THR A 105 3.14 -7.96 -15.60
CA THR A 105 2.11 -7.84 -14.56
C THR A 105 0.75 -7.41 -15.13
N LYS A 106 0.63 -7.11 -16.42
CA LYS A 106 -0.67 -6.85 -17.07
C LYS A 106 -1.52 -8.12 -17.21
N SER A 107 -0.92 -9.28 -16.99
CA SER A 107 -1.63 -10.55 -16.79
C SER A 107 -2.22 -10.70 -15.37
N SER A 108 -1.78 -9.85 -14.41
CA SER A 108 -2.26 -9.84 -13.03
C SER A 108 -2.94 -8.53 -12.61
N LEU A 109 -2.89 -7.49 -13.46
CA LEU A 109 -3.80 -6.35 -13.42
C LEU A 109 -5.08 -6.78 -14.16
N PRO A 110 -6.25 -6.80 -13.50
CA PRO A 110 -7.51 -7.04 -14.19
C PRO A 110 -7.61 -6.07 -15.37
N SER A 111 -8.19 -6.53 -16.48
CA SER A 111 -8.44 -5.68 -17.64
C SER A 111 -9.10 -4.37 -17.19
N SER A 112 -8.84 -3.23 -17.84
CA SER A 112 -9.44 -1.95 -17.44
C SER A 112 -10.97 -2.03 -17.28
N ARG A 113 -11.63 -2.95 -18.00
CA ARG A 113 -13.07 -3.25 -17.84
C ARG A 113 -13.40 -4.04 -16.57
N GLU A 114 -12.55 -4.99 -16.20
CA GLU A 114 -12.68 -5.74 -14.95
C GLU A 114 -12.38 -4.84 -13.77
N LEU A 115 -11.33 -4.01 -13.84
CA LEU A 115 -11.03 -3.00 -12.83
C LEU A 115 -12.20 -2.04 -12.65
N ASP A 116 -12.83 -1.58 -13.73
CA ASP A 116 -13.99 -0.68 -13.65
C ASP A 116 -15.21 -1.39 -13.04
N ASP A 117 -15.44 -2.67 -13.40
CA ASP A 117 -16.48 -3.50 -12.79
C ASP A 117 -16.20 -3.81 -11.31
N PHE A 118 -14.94 -4.05 -10.94
CA PHE A 118 -14.50 -4.27 -9.55
C PHE A 118 -14.58 -2.99 -8.72
N VAL A 119 -14.18 -1.84 -9.27
CA VAL A 119 -14.28 -0.54 -8.61
C VAL A 119 -15.74 -0.15 -8.47
N THR A 120 -16.59 -0.38 -9.47
CA THR A 120 -18.03 -0.09 -9.39
C THR A 120 -18.72 -1.03 -8.40
N LYS A 121 -18.39 -2.32 -8.41
CA LYS A 121 -18.96 -3.32 -7.47
C LYS A 121 -18.44 -3.17 -6.04
N ASN A 122 -17.21 -2.70 -5.85
CA ASN A 122 -16.58 -2.51 -4.54
C ASN A 122 -16.34 -1.02 -4.23
N ALA A 123 -17.13 -0.13 -4.83
CA ALA A 123 -16.96 1.32 -4.74
C ALA A 123 -16.95 1.79 -3.29
N TYR A 124 -17.74 1.16 -2.43
CA TYR A 124 -17.78 1.42 -1.00
C TYR A 124 -16.47 1.05 -0.28
N LEU A 125 -15.85 -0.07 -0.66
CA LEU A 125 -14.54 -0.49 -0.15
C LEU A 125 -13.44 0.50 -0.57
N PHE A 126 -13.42 0.87 -1.85
CA PHE A 126 -12.48 1.85 -2.42
C PHE A 126 -12.68 3.25 -1.86
N THR A 127 -13.93 3.69 -1.69
CA THR A 127 -14.27 4.99 -1.08
C THR A 127 -13.83 5.01 0.38
N GLY A 128 -14.04 3.91 1.11
CA GLY A 128 -13.52 3.73 2.45
C GLY A 128 -11.99 3.79 2.48
N PHE A 129 -11.31 3.11 1.56
CA PHE A 129 -9.85 3.13 1.47
C PHE A 129 -9.27 4.50 1.13
N ILE A 130 -9.82 5.18 0.12
CA ILE A 130 -9.38 6.53 -0.26
C ILE A 130 -9.67 7.52 0.87
N GLY A 131 -10.88 7.48 1.44
CA GLY A 131 -11.26 8.33 2.57
C GLY A 131 -10.42 8.07 3.81
N GLY A 132 -10.18 6.80 4.14
CA GLY A 132 -9.29 6.40 5.23
C GLY A 132 -7.84 6.82 4.99
N SER A 133 -7.34 6.68 3.77
CA SER A 133 -5.99 7.11 3.40
C SER A 133 -5.81 8.63 3.51
N LEU A 134 -6.81 9.42 3.09
CA LEU A 134 -6.83 10.87 3.27
C LEU A 134 -6.84 11.27 4.76
N ILE A 135 -7.65 10.59 5.58
CA ILE A 135 -7.68 10.81 7.03
C ILE A 135 -6.33 10.44 7.65
N GLY A 136 -5.76 9.30 7.26
CA GLY A 136 -4.42 8.87 7.70
C GLY A 136 -3.32 9.83 7.26
N TYR A 137 -3.47 10.46 6.09
CA TYR A 137 -2.58 11.52 5.61
C TYR A 137 -2.72 12.80 6.45
N GLY A 138 -3.94 13.21 6.79
CA GLY A 138 -4.22 14.40 7.60
C GLY A 138 -3.80 14.30 9.06
N PHE A 139 -3.75 13.08 9.62
CA PHE A 139 -3.27 12.82 10.98
C PHE A 139 -1.73 12.68 11.10
N ALA A 140 -0.96 12.72 9.98
CA ALA A 140 0.47 12.41 9.92
C ALA A 140 1.43 13.59 9.63
#